data_AF-A0A9E5P5Q5-F1
#
_entry.id   AF-A0A9E5P5Q5-F1
#
_cell.length_a   1.000
_cell.length_b   1.000
_cell.length_c   1.000
_cell.angle_alpha   90.00
_cell.angle_beta   90.00
_cell.angle_gamma   90.00
#
_symmetry.space_group_name_H-M   'P 1'
#
loop_
_entity.id
_entity.type
_entity.pdbx_description
1 polymer ?
#
loop_
_entity_poly.entity_id
_entity_poly.type
_entity_poly.pdbx_seq_one_letter_code
_entity_poly.pdbx_strand_id
1 'polypeptide(L)'
;MGAEGLPSLWHAFCMTEEQVSGAHARLRAAGAALAVEQWRLEHGGWPESLEDLVPELLESVPTDPFTGEALRYRQTDEGVRVYSVGIDQTDQDGLAQEERTVAECYPEDYDLPFRLLNPQLRGGRTASFREEIDPEEHWGISLATLKQYGYGPEELKELNLLESEIERLAGR
;
A
#
# COMPACT_ATOMS: atom_id res chain seq x y z
N MET A 1 -7.03 -23.63 30.57
CA MET A 1 -6.07 -24.15 29.57
C MET A 1 -6.88 -24.44 28.31
N GLY A 2 -7.09 -23.54 27.35
CA GLY A 2 -6.25 -22.44 26.88
C GLY A 2 -6.12 -22.63 25.37
N ALA A 3 -7.23 -22.51 24.64
CA ALA A 3 -7.27 -22.51 23.18
C ALA A 3 -7.02 -21.08 22.66
N GLU A 4 -6.00 -20.43 23.21
CA GLU A 4 -5.54 -19.11 22.81
C GLU A 4 -4.37 -19.34 21.86
N GLY A 5 -4.55 -19.08 20.55
CA GLY A 5 -3.39 -18.91 19.67
C GLY A 5 -3.51 -19.37 18.22
N LEU A 6 -4.58 -20.05 17.79
CA LEU A 6 -4.76 -20.37 16.36
C LEU A 6 -5.94 -19.58 15.78
N PRO A 7 -5.74 -18.78 14.72
CA PRO A 7 -6.83 -18.13 14.01
C PRO A 7 -7.83 -19.19 13.54
N SER A 8 -9.12 -18.96 13.76
CA SER A 8 -10.16 -19.85 13.25
C SER A 8 -10.11 -19.90 11.72
N LEU A 9 -10.64 -20.97 11.10
CA LEU A 9 -10.76 -21.06 9.63
C LEU A 9 -11.52 -19.85 9.05
N TRP A 10 -12.41 -19.24 9.83
CA TRP A 10 -13.06 -17.98 9.51
C TRP A 10 -12.07 -16.83 9.35
N HIS A 11 -11.12 -16.70 10.26
CA HIS A 11 -10.09 -15.68 10.19
C HIS A 11 -9.17 -15.88 8.97
N ALA A 12 -8.73 -17.11 8.69
CA ALA A 12 -7.95 -17.42 7.48
C ALA A 12 -8.72 -17.13 6.19
N PHE A 13 -10.03 -17.39 6.18
CA PHE A 13 -10.91 -17.04 5.05
C PHE A 13 -11.04 -15.53 4.87
N CYS A 14 -11.30 -14.76 5.94
CA CYS A 14 -11.37 -13.30 5.90
C CYS A 14 -10.07 -12.66 5.38
N MET A 15 -8.92 -13.14 5.87
CA MET A 15 -7.61 -12.68 5.39
C MET A 15 -7.44 -12.93 3.88
N THR A 16 -7.95 -14.06 3.36
CA THR A 16 -7.84 -14.38 1.93
C THR A 16 -8.70 -13.44 1.08
N GLU A 17 -9.94 -13.18 1.51
CA GLU A 17 -10.84 -12.23 0.85
C GLU A 17 -10.27 -10.81 0.83
N GLU A 18 -9.68 -10.37 1.94
CA GLU A 18 -9.00 -9.08 2.03
C GLU A 18 -7.81 -8.99 1.07
N GLN A 19 -6.95 -10.01 1.04
CA GLN A 19 -5.78 -10.03 0.15
C GLN A 19 -6.19 -10.01 -1.33
N VAL A 20 -7.22 -10.77 -1.71
CA VAL A 20 -7.75 -10.78 -3.08
C VAL A 20 -8.37 -9.43 -3.44
N SER A 21 -9.19 -8.87 -2.55
CA SER A 21 -9.84 -7.58 -2.75
C SER A 21 -8.81 -6.45 -2.83
N GLY A 22 -7.80 -6.47 -1.97
CA GLY A 22 -6.68 -5.52 -1.99
C GLY A 22 -5.84 -5.64 -3.27
N ALA A 23 -5.62 -6.86 -3.79
CA ALA A 23 -4.94 -7.04 -5.07
C ALA A 23 -5.77 -6.48 -6.23
N HIS A 24 -7.08 -6.75 -6.27
CA HIS A 24 -7.98 -6.18 -7.26
C HIS A 24 -8.04 -4.65 -7.19
N ALA A 25 -8.10 -4.08 -5.99
CA ALA A 25 -8.13 -2.64 -5.75
C ALA A 25 -6.87 -1.98 -6.33
N ARG A 26 -5.69 -2.51 -6.00
CA ARG A 26 -4.41 -2.00 -6.52
C ARG A 26 -4.32 -2.10 -8.05
N LEU A 27 -4.77 -3.20 -8.64
CA LEU A 27 -4.76 -3.37 -10.11
C LEU A 27 -5.70 -2.37 -10.80
N ARG A 28 -6.91 -2.17 -10.26
CA ARG A 28 -7.88 -1.21 -10.81
C ARG A 28 -7.39 0.22 -10.66
N ALA A 29 -6.85 0.57 -9.49
CA ALA A 29 -6.26 1.89 -9.24
C ALA A 29 -5.07 2.17 -10.18
N ALA A 30 -4.19 1.17 -10.40
CA ALA A 30 -3.10 1.30 -11.36
C ALA A 30 -3.60 1.49 -12.80
N GLY A 31 -4.64 0.76 -13.22
CA GLY A 31 -5.25 0.91 -14.55
C GLY A 31 -5.83 2.31 -14.77
N ALA A 32 -6.60 2.81 -13.80
CA ALA A 32 -7.15 4.17 -13.85
C ALA A 32 -6.03 5.23 -13.78
N ALA A 33 -4.98 5.03 -12.99
CA ALA A 33 -3.83 5.93 -12.92
C ALA A 33 -3.08 6.01 -14.27
N LEU A 34 -2.95 4.91 -15.01
CA LEU A 34 -2.37 4.96 -16.36
C LEU A 34 -3.19 5.85 -17.30
N ALA A 35 -4.52 5.76 -17.25
CA ALA A 35 -5.39 6.65 -18.01
C ALA A 35 -5.24 8.13 -17.57
N VAL A 36 -5.15 8.39 -16.26
CA VAL A 36 -4.88 9.73 -15.71
C VAL A 36 -3.56 10.30 -16.24
N GLU A 37 -2.50 9.50 -16.28
CA GLU A 37 -1.19 9.95 -16.78
C GLU A 37 -1.23 10.19 -18.30
N GLN A 38 -1.96 9.36 -19.05
CA GLN A 38 -2.14 9.58 -20.48
C GLN A 38 -2.90 10.89 -20.75
N TRP A 39 -3.99 11.15 -20.01
CA TRP A 39 -4.71 12.43 -20.08
C TRP A 39 -3.76 13.62 -19.84
N ARG A 40 -2.91 13.53 -18.81
CA ARG A 40 -1.93 14.58 -18.50
C ARG A 40 -0.94 14.83 -19.64
N LEU A 41 -0.51 13.78 -20.32
CA LEU A 41 0.39 13.90 -21.47
C LEU A 41 -0.28 14.60 -22.65
N GLU A 42 -1.56 14.36 -22.88
CA GLU A 42 -2.34 14.92 -24.00
C GLU A 42 -2.81 16.35 -23.72
N HIS A 43 -3.22 16.65 -22.50
CA HIS A 43 -3.86 17.93 -22.11
C HIS A 43 -2.93 18.87 -21.33
N GLY A 44 -1.77 18.38 -20.88
CA GLY A 44 -0.78 19.16 -20.13
C GLY A 44 -1.10 19.36 -18.64
N GLY A 45 -2.21 18.78 -18.14
CA GLY A 45 -2.64 18.88 -16.75
C GLY A 45 -3.41 17.64 -16.30
N TRP A 46 -3.56 17.46 -15.00
CA TRP A 46 -4.37 16.37 -14.44
C TRP A 46 -5.87 16.56 -14.77
N PRO A 47 -6.64 15.48 -14.96
CA PRO A 47 -8.09 15.58 -15.12
C PRO A 47 -8.74 16.11 -13.82
N GLU A 48 -9.93 16.71 -13.90
CA GLU A 48 -10.64 17.16 -12.69
C GLU A 48 -11.22 15.97 -11.92
N SER A 49 -11.57 14.89 -12.64
CA SER A 49 -12.21 13.69 -12.11
C SER A 49 -11.87 12.43 -12.94
N LEU A 50 -12.20 11.23 -12.44
CA LEU A 50 -12.03 10.00 -13.25
C LEU A 50 -13.07 9.90 -14.36
N GLU A 51 -14.20 10.56 -14.19
CA GLU A 51 -15.29 10.64 -15.15
C GLU A 51 -14.86 11.33 -16.45
N ASP A 52 -13.93 12.27 -16.37
CA ASP A 52 -13.36 12.95 -17.55
C ASP A 52 -12.63 11.99 -18.50
N LEU A 53 -12.18 10.85 -17.97
CA LEU A 53 -11.44 9.83 -18.73
C LEU A 53 -12.38 8.90 -19.52
N VAL A 54 -13.70 8.98 -19.28
CA VAL A 54 -14.71 8.13 -19.90
C VAL A 54 -15.38 8.88 -21.07
N PRO A 55 -15.61 8.25 -22.23
CA PRO A 55 -15.29 6.86 -22.59
C PRO A 55 -13.92 6.69 -23.27
N GLU A 56 -13.13 7.76 -23.40
CA GLU A 56 -11.97 7.80 -24.30
C GLU A 56 -10.78 6.96 -23.81
N LEU A 57 -10.45 7.08 -22.53
CA LEU A 57 -9.31 6.39 -21.91
C LEU A 57 -9.75 5.24 -20.99
N LEU A 58 -10.99 5.29 -20.50
CA LEU A 58 -11.63 4.25 -19.70
C LEU A 58 -13.03 3.94 -20.25
N GLU A 59 -13.41 2.66 -20.30
CA GLU A 59 -14.78 2.28 -20.67
C GLU A 59 -15.81 2.76 -19.63
N SER A 60 -15.43 2.72 -18.35
CA SER A 60 -16.15 3.27 -17.21
C SER A 60 -15.18 3.45 -16.05
N VAL A 61 -15.54 4.26 -15.04
CA VAL A 61 -14.73 4.39 -13.83
C VAL A 61 -14.69 3.04 -13.10
N PRO A 62 -13.52 2.44 -12.86
CA PRO A 62 -13.44 1.14 -12.19
C PRO A 62 -14.04 1.20 -10.78
N THR A 63 -14.69 0.12 -10.36
CA THR A 63 -15.27 0.03 -9.02
C THR A 63 -14.24 -0.36 -7.98
N ASP A 64 -14.40 0.15 -6.76
CA ASP A 64 -13.70 -0.29 -5.56
C ASP A 64 -14.23 -1.67 -5.13
N PRO A 65 -13.38 -2.71 -5.00
CA PRO A 65 -13.79 -4.03 -4.52
C PRO A 65 -14.38 -4.07 -3.11
N PHE A 66 -14.04 -3.11 -2.24
CA PHE A 66 -14.46 -3.10 -0.83
C PHE A 66 -15.82 -2.46 -0.61
N THR A 67 -16.16 -1.43 -1.40
CA THR A 67 -17.44 -0.70 -1.28
C THR A 67 -18.43 -1.01 -2.40
N GLY A 68 -17.93 -1.46 -3.56
CA GLY A 68 -18.71 -1.58 -4.79
C GLY A 68 -18.99 -0.25 -5.49
N GLU A 69 -18.54 0.88 -4.93
CA GLU A 69 -18.66 2.22 -5.50
C GLU A 69 -17.52 2.48 -6.51
N ALA A 70 -17.51 3.65 -7.15
CA ALA A 70 -16.39 4.04 -8.02
C ALA A 70 -15.10 4.24 -7.19
N LEU A 71 -13.94 3.93 -7.78
CA LEU A 71 -12.66 4.32 -7.20
C LEU A 71 -12.59 5.83 -6.98
N ARG A 72 -11.84 6.25 -5.96
CA ARG A 72 -11.68 7.65 -5.62
C ARG A 72 -10.46 8.25 -6.27
N TYR A 73 -10.55 9.56 -6.48
CA TYR A 73 -9.51 10.35 -7.09
C TYR A 73 -9.31 11.65 -6.32
N ARG A 74 -8.06 12.03 -6.14
CA ARG A 74 -7.70 13.27 -5.45
C ARG A 74 -6.45 13.87 -6.04
N GLN A 75 -6.51 15.17 -6.34
CA GLN A 75 -5.33 15.96 -6.60
C GLN A 75 -4.69 16.42 -5.28
N THR A 76 -3.37 16.45 -5.25
CA THR A 76 -2.56 16.93 -4.12
C THR A 76 -1.50 17.89 -4.63
N ASP A 77 -0.84 18.60 -3.72
CA ASP A 77 0.26 19.51 -4.09
C ASP A 77 1.43 18.76 -4.77
N GLU A 78 1.59 17.47 -4.47
CA GLU A 78 2.64 16.61 -5.03
C GLU A 78 2.24 15.89 -6.32
N GLY A 79 0.96 15.91 -6.72
CA GLY A 79 0.47 15.16 -7.85
C GLY A 79 -0.98 14.72 -7.68
N VAL A 80 -1.27 13.44 -7.90
CA VAL A 80 -2.62 12.88 -7.79
C VAL A 80 -2.59 11.46 -7.24
N ARG A 81 -3.73 11.03 -6.70
CA ARG A 81 -3.94 9.69 -6.16
C ARG A 81 -5.22 9.11 -6.73
N VAL A 82 -5.15 7.85 -7.15
CA VAL A 82 -6.32 7.02 -7.43
C VAL A 82 -6.35 5.91 -6.39
N TYR A 83 -7.44 5.72 -5.67
CA TYR A 83 -7.43 4.86 -4.50
C TYR A 83 -8.76 4.16 -4.22
N SER A 84 -8.66 3.06 -3.49
CA SER A 84 -9.76 2.36 -2.83
C SER A 84 -9.71 2.71 -1.36
N VAL A 85 -10.86 2.74 -0.68
CA VAL A 85 -10.88 2.99 0.78
C VAL A 85 -10.37 1.85 1.63
N GLY A 86 -10.28 0.66 1.04
CA GLY A 86 -9.82 -0.51 1.79
C GLY A 86 -10.91 -1.07 2.71
N ILE A 87 -10.48 -1.94 3.61
CA ILE A 87 -11.38 -2.85 4.34
C ILE A 87 -12.19 -2.17 5.44
N ASP A 88 -11.67 -1.09 6.02
CA ASP A 88 -12.38 -0.29 7.03
C ASP A 88 -13.51 0.58 6.42
N GLN A 89 -13.50 0.72 5.09
CA GLN A 89 -14.39 1.58 4.30
C GLN A 89 -14.41 3.06 4.74
N THR A 90 -13.37 3.50 5.46
CA THR A 90 -13.27 4.86 5.95
C THR A 90 -12.36 5.63 5.03
N ASP A 91 -12.84 6.76 4.49
CA ASP A 91 -12.01 7.60 3.63
C ASP A 91 -10.95 8.31 4.45
N GLN A 92 -9.67 8.09 4.13
CA GLN A 92 -8.58 8.88 4.68
C GLN A 92 -7.79 9.58 3.59
N ASP A 93 -8.49 10.07 2.58
CA ASP A 93 -7.97 10.94 1.53
C ASP A 93 -6.91 10.26 0.63
N GLY A 94 -6.93 8.94 0.58
CA GLY A 94 -5.97 8.12 -0.15
C GLY A 94 -4.61 8.07 0.53
N LEU A 95 -4.57 8.11 1.87
CA LEU A 95 -3.34 7.96 2.65
C LEU A 95 -2.97 6.48 2.77
N ALA A 96 -1.78 6.14 2.26
CA ALA A 96 -1.25 4.80 2.41
C ALA A 96 -0.79 4.56 3.86
N GLN A 97 -0.68 3.30 4.26
CA GLN A 97 -0.14 2.91 5.57
C GLN A 97 1.23 3.53 5.84
N GLU A 98 2.07 3.69 4.81
CA GLU A 98 3.42 4.27 4.93
C GLU A 98 3.43 5.80 5.11
N GLU A 99 2.28 6.46 4.99
CA GLU A 99 2.13 7.91 5.18
C GLU A 99 1.55 8.29 6.54
N ARG A 100 1.24 7.31 7.39
CA ARG A 100 0.79 7.55 8.77
C ARG A 100 1.94 7.43 9.75
N THR A 101 1.86 8.19 10.84
CA THR A 101 2.80 7.99 11.95
C THR A 101 2.54 6.63 12.60
N VAL A 102 3.59 5.97 13.09
CA VAL A 102 3.52 4.60 13.66
C VAL A 102 2.48 4.48 14.78
N ALA A 103 2.21 5.58 15.50
CA ALA A 103 1.22 5.65 16.57
C ALA A 103 -0.24 5.57 16.08
N GLU A 104 -0.50 5.79 14.79
CA GLU A 104 -1.83 5.83 14.17
C GLU A 104 -2.14 4.57 13.36
N CYS A 105 -1.21 3.62 13.29
CA CYS A 105 -1.35 2.36 12.57
C CYS A 105 -2.12 1.31 13.40
N TYR A 106 -3.45 1.32 13.32
CA TYR A 106 -4.21 0.09 13.55
C TYR A 106 -4.14 -0.79 12.29
N PRO A 107 -4.10 -2.13 12.43
CA PRO A 107 -3.91 -3.06 11.29
C PRO A 107 -5.03 -3.00 10.25
N GLU A 108 -6.15 -2.34 10.54
CA GLU A 108 -7.34 -2.25 9.69
C GLU A 108 -7.56 -0.89 9.01
N ASP A 109 -6.82 0.16 9.36
CA ASP A 109 -7.21 1.54 9.02
C ASP A 109 -6.42 2.16 7.85
N TYR A 110 -6.50 1.63 6.62
CA TYR A 110 -5.77 2.26 5.51
C TYR A 110 -6.44 2.16 4.12
N ASP A 111 -6.42 3.30 3.42
CA ASP A 111 -6.68 3.38 1.99
C ASP A 111 -5.58 2.66 1.18
N LEU A 112 -5.91 2.31 -0.07
CA LEU A 112 -5.02 1.65 -1.01
C LEU A 112 -4.72 2.56 -2.22
N PRO A 113 -3.82 3.56 -2.10
CA PRO A 113 -3.58 4.51 -3.17
C PRO A 113 -2.54 4.05 -4.20
N PHE A 114 -2.81 4.39 -5.45
CA PHE A 114 -1.81 4.51 -6.50
C PHE A 114 -1.49 6.00 -6.70
N ARG A 115 -0.22 6.38 -6.46
CA ARG A 115 0.23 7.77 -6.51
C ARG A 115 0.94 8.08 -7.83
N LEU A 116 0.55 9.18 -8.45
CA LEU A 116 1.24 9.78 -9.59
C LEU A 116 1.78 11.13 -9.18
N LEU A 117 3.09 11.28 -9.15
CA LEU A 117 3.72 12.55 -8.80
C LEU A 117 3.68 13.54 -9.96
N ASN A 118 3.69 14.83 -9.64
CA ASN A 118 4.00 15.89 -10.58
C ASN A 118 5.34 15.59 -11.27
N PRO A 119 5.46 15.76 -12.61
CA PRO A 119 6.67 15.39 -13.35
C PRO A 119 7.98 15.92 -12.76
N GLN A 120 7.95 17.12 -12.18
CA GLN A 120 9.09 17.80 -11.57
C GLN A 120 9.56 17.14 -10.26
N LEU A 121 8.70 16.35 -9.59
CA LEU A 121 9.00 15.63 -8.36
C LEU A 121 9.44 14.18 -8.62
N ARG A 122 9.29 13.68 -9.86
CA ARG A 122 9.67 12.31 -10.23
C ARG A 122 11.18 12.16 -10.28
N GLY A 123 11.69 11.02 -9.81
CA GLY A 123 13.14 10.73 -9.79
C GLY A 123 13.92 11.41 -8.66
N GLY A 124 13.29 12.29 -7.88
CA GLY A 124 13.78 12.74 -6.58
C GLY A 124 13.41 11.78 -5.46
N ARG A 125 14.05 11.90 -4.27
CA ARG A 125 13.45 11.38 -3.04
C ARG A 125 12.21 12.24 -2.78
N THR A 126 11.01 11.69 -2.92
CA THR A 126 9.79 12.39 -2.52
C THR A 126 9.84 12.77 -1.05
N ALA A 127 9.36 13.97 -0.72
CA ALA A 127 9.25 14.45 0.66
C ALA A 127 8.34 13.54 1.50
N SER A 128 7.34 12.92 0.88
CA SER A 128 6.45 11.93 1.49
C SER A 128 7.09 10.56 1.74
N PHE A 129 8.38 10.34 1.43
CA PHE A 129 9.05 9.07 1.71
C PHE A 129 10.03 9.08 2.87
N ARG A 130 10.25 10.18 3.61
CA ARG A 130 11.37 10.20 4.56
C ARG A 130 11.46 11.39 5.52
N GLU A 131 10.57 11.50 6.50
CA GLU A 131 10.96 12.15 7.76
C GLU A 131 10.74 11.34 9.05
N GLU A 132 9.95 10.25 9.08
CA GLU A 132 9.69 9.54 10.36
C GLU A 132 9.50 8.02 10.22
N ILE A 133 10.40 7.33 9.51
CA ILE A 133 10.69 5.94 9.86
C ILE A 133 12.05 5.96 10.52
N ASP A 134 12.05 6.10 11.84
CA ASP A 134 13.22 5.71 12.63
C ASP A 134 13.48 4.23 12.32
N PRO A 135 14.62 3.88 11.69
CA PRO A 135 14.97 2.50 11.44
C PRO A 135 15.00 1.64 12.71
N GLU A 136 15.12 2.28 13.89
CA GLU A 136 15.13 1.65 15.20
C GLU A 136 13.72 1.43 15.79
N GLU A 137 12.71 2.26 15.46
CA GLU A 137 11.35 2.14 16.05
C GLU A 137 10.33 1.38 15.19
N HIS A 138 10.56 1.22 13.89
CA HIS A 138 9.56 0.60 13.00
C HIS A 138 9.90 -0.84 12.63
N TRP A 139 9.30 -1.81 13.33
CA TRP A 139 9.29 -3.27 13.04
C TRP A 139 10.54 -3.77 12.28
N GLY A 140 11.71 -3.36 12.75
CA GLY A 140 12.97 -3.83 12.24
C GLY A 140 13.04 -5.31 12.58
N ILE A 141 12.77 -6.17 11.60
CA ILE A 141 13.07 -7.59 11.73
C ILE A 141 14.56 -7.67 12.04
N SER A 142 14.90 -7.85 13.31
CA SER A 142 16.26 -8.08 13.77
C SER A 142 16.45 -9.57 13.96
N LEU A 143 17.70 -10.02 13.93
CA LEU A 143 18.02 -11.41 14.20
C LEU A 143 17.57 -11.81 15.61
N ALA A 144 17.56 -10.86 16.57
CA ALA A 144 17.04 -11.09 17.91
C ALA A 144 15.53 -11.35 17.92
N THR A 145 14.77 -10.59 17.13
CA THR A 145 13.31 -10.75 16.98
C THR A 145 12.99 -12.07 16.28
N LEU A 146 13.67 -12.40 15.18
CA LEU A 146 13.48 -13.64 14.44
C LEU A 146 13.76 -14.89 15.27
N LYS A 147 14.79 -14.84 16.14
CA LYS A 147 15.09 -15.92 17.08
C LYS A 147 13.94 -16.21 18.05
N GLN A 148 13.17 -15.20 18.46
CA GLN A 148 11.99 -15.43 19.32
C GLN A 148 10.91 -16.25 18.62
N TYR A 149 10.86 -16.18 17.29
CA TYR A 149 9.95 -16.96 16.44
C TYR A 149 10.56 -18.26 15.90
N GLY A 150 11.77 -18.64 16.37
CA GLY A 150 12.44 -19.87 15.96
C GLY A 150 13.27 -19.77 14.68
N TYR A 151 13.50 -18.56 14.15
CA TYR A 151 14.32 -18.33 12.97
C TYR A 151 15.70 -17.81 13.37
N GLY A 152 16.66 -18.73 13.54
CA GLY A 152 18.07 -18.43 13.73
C GLY A 152 18.82 -18.30 12.40
N PRO A 153 20.13 -18.01 12.45
CA PRO A 153 20.95 -17.86 11.23
C PRO A 153 20.90 -19.07 10.30
N GLU A 154 20.82 -20.28 10.84
CA GLU A 154 20.77 -21.51 10.03
C GLU A 154 19.40 -21.68 9.36
N GLU A 155 18.30 -21.44 10.08
CA GLU A 155 16.95 -21.47 9.50
C GLU A 155 16.77 -20.39 8.42
N LEU A 156 17.40 -19.22 8.59
CA LEU A 156 17.39 -18.16 7.58
C LEU A 156 18.21 -18.54 6.34
N LYS A 157 19.31 -19.28 6.50
CA LYS A 157 20.07 -19.84 5.37
C LYS A 157 19.26 -20.89 4.62
N GLU A 158 18.48 -21.72 5.31
CA GLU A 158 17.54 -22.67 4.67
C GLU A 158 16.44 -21.96 3.87
N LEU A 159 16.08 -20.73 4.26
CA LEU A 159 15.18 -19.84 3.53
C LEU A 159 15.88 -19.04 2.41
N ASN A 160 17.14 -19.35 2.10
CA ASN A 160 17.98 -18.71 1.08
C ASN A 160 18.33 -17.24 1.35
N LEU A 161 18.37 -16.80 2.62
CA LEU A 161 18.97 -15.50 2.93
C LEU A 161 20.50 -15.57 2.79
N LEU A 162 21.06 -14.52 2.20
CA LEU A 162 22.51 -14.36 2.05
C LEU A 162 23.16 -14.03 3.41
N GLU A 163 24.42 -14.41 3.57
CA GLU A 163 25.20 -14.12 4.78
C GLU A 163 25.21 -12.60 5.10
N SER A 164 25.32 -11.76 4.07
CA SER A 164 25.28 -10.30 4.20
C SER A 164 23.92 -9.75 4.62
N GLU A 165 22.83 -10.45 4.32
CA GLU A 165 21.47 -10.10 4.75
C GLU A 165 21.29 -10.49 6.22
N ILE A 166 21.78 -11.66 6.63
CA ILE A 166 21.78 -12.11 8.02
C ILE A 166 22.64 -11.19 8.91
N GLU A 167 23.82 -10.77 8.43
CA GLU A 167 24.66 -9.78 9.10
C GLU A 167 23.94 -8.43 9.26
N ARG A 168 23.20 -8.00 8.22
CA ARG A 168 22.38 -6.78 8.28
C ARG A 168 21.24 -6.89 9.29
N LEU A 169 20.67 -8.07 9.48
CA LEU A 169 19.66 -8.35 10.51
C LEU A 169 20.28 -8.41 11.92
N ALA A 170 21.55 -8.77 12.04
CA ALA A 170 22.28 -8.87 13.31
C ALA A 170 22.85 -7.52 13.81
N GLY A 171 23.14 -6.58 12.89
CA GLY A 171 23.60 -5.23 13.18
C GLY A 171 22.48 -4.22 13.48
N ARG A 172 21.25 -4.71 13.64
CA ARG A 172 20.05 -3.95 14.04
C ARG A 172 19.60 -4.38 15.43
#